data_AF-C0GDW6-F1
#
_entry.id   AF-C0GDW6-F1
#
_cell.length_a   1.000
_cell.length_b   1.000
_cell.length_c   1.000
_cell.angle_alpha   90.00
_cell.angle_beta   90.00
_cell.angle_gamma   90.00
#
_symmetry.space_group_name_H-M   'P 1'
#
loop_
_entity.id
_entity.type
_entity.pdbx_description
1 polymer ?
#
loop_
_entity_poly.entity_id
_entity_poly.type
_entity_poly.pdbx_seq_one_letter_code
_entity_poly.pdbx_strand_id
1 'polypeptide(L)'
;MVDATHPYAEGASKEAQQAAKEADIAYLRYERPGADIPAGDGVYYAPDFAAAATISARLGKKIFLTIGTRHLHEFITALPPEKEVVARILPDEGGIEHCRKLGLSPAQIVALQGPVTKELNAALFAQYGAQVVVSKDSGRTGGTPEKVAAAREKKIPIVLVRRPAGPGGLGSPAEVIAAVRKLLS
;
A
#
# COMPACT_ATOMS: atom_id res chain seq x y z
N MET A 1 -10.46 21.57 10.40
CA MET A 1 -9.85 20.88 9.24
C MET A 1 -10.28 19.41 9.23
N VAL A 2 -10.64 18.88 8.05
CA VAL A 2 -10.87 17.44 7.84
C VAL A 2 -9.70 16.87 7.04
N ASP A 3 -8.89 16.04 7.66
CA ASP A 3 -7.80 15.30 7.01
C ASP A 3 -8.34 14.00 6.41
N ALA A 4 -8.35 13.94 5.08
CA ALA A 4 -8.73 12.76 4.30
C ALA A 4 -7.54 12.21 3.49
N THR A 5 -6.30 12.51 3.90
CA THR A 5 -5.08 11.99 3.27
C THR A 5 -5.03 10.46 3.36
N HIS A 6 -4.27 9.85 2.45
CA HIS A 6 -4.13 8.39 2.43
C HIS A 6 -3.50 7.89 3.75
N PRO A 7 -3.92 6.76 4.35
CA PRO A 7 -3.41 6.29 5.64
C PRO A 7 -1.89 6.09 5.76
N TYR A 8 -1.19 6.01 4.63
CA TYR A 8 0.29 5.86 4.55
C TYR A 8 1.01 7.19 4.29
N ALA A 9 0.29 8.31 4.30
CA ALA A 9 0.84 9.65 4.16
C ALA A 9 1.10 10.30 5.53
N GLU A 10 1.85 9.60 6.40
CA GLU A 10 2.13 10.06 7.77
C GLU A 10 2.67 11.49 7.84
N GLY A 11 3.56 11.87 6.90
CA GLY A 11 4.09 13.24 6.82
C GLY A 11 2.99 14.29 6.63
N ALA A 12 2.16 14.11 5.61
CA ALA A 12 1.04 15.02 5.34
C ALA A 12 0.04 15.09 6.51
N SER A 13 -0.20 13.96 7.19
CA SER A 13 -1.08 13.93 8.37
C SER A 13 -0.47 14.66 9.57
N LYS A 14 0.84 14.52 9.82
CA LYS A 14 1.56 15.25 10.89
C LYS A 14 1.57 16.74 10.62
N GLU A 15 1.85 17.14 9.38
CA GLU A 15 1.82 18.53 8.95
C GLU A 15 0.42 19.14 9.12
N ALA A 16 -0.62 18.42 8.70
CA ALA A 16 -2.01 18.86 8.90
C ALA A 16 -2.36 18.99 10.39
N GLN A 17 -1.96 18.04 11.24
CA GLN A 17 -2.19 18.15 12.68
C GLN A 17 -1.51 19.37 13.29
N GLN A 18 -0.26 19.63 12.91
CA GLN A 18 0.51 20.77 13.39
C GLN A 18 -0.12 22.09 12.92
N ALA A 19 -0.48 22.20 11.64
CA ALA A 19 -1.14 23.39 11.10
C ALA A 19 -2.51 23.65 11.75
N ALA A 20 -3.29 22.61 12.04
CA ALA A 20 -4.56 22.75 12.76
C ALA A 20 -4.35 23.31 14.17
N LYS A 21 -3.32 22.82 14.87
CA LYS A 21 -2.95 23.27 16.21
C LYS A 21 -2.49 24.72 16.23
N GLU A 22 -1.65 25.12 15.27
CA GLU A 22 -1.16 26.50 15.15
C GLU A 22 -2.28 27.49 14.80
N ALA A 23 -3.26 27.06 14.01
CA ALA A 23 -4.42 27.87 13.62
C ALA A 23 -5.59 27.83 14.62
N ASP A 24 -5.46 27.11 15.74
CA ASP A 24 -6.51 26.88 16.75
C ASP A 24 -7.84 26.37 16.14
N ILE A 25 -7.74 25.46 15.17
CA ILE A 25 -8.92 24.84 14.55
C ILE A 25 -9.02 23.36 14.90
N ALA A 26 -10.25 22.87 15.09
CA ALA A 26 -10.49 21.46 15.33
C ALA A 26 -9.97 20.59 14.16
N TYR A 27 -9.22 19.55 14.49
CA TYR A 27 -8.71 18.56 13.53
C TYR A 27 -9.54 17.28 13.59
N LEU A 28 -10.13 16.89 12.47
CA LEU A 28 -10.84 15.62 12.30
C LEU A 28 -10.10 14.77 11.27
N ARG A 29 -9.74 13.54 11.64
CA ARG A 29 -9.18 12.56 10.71
C ARG A 29 -10.29 11.66 10.19
N TYR A 30 -10.45 11.59 8.87
CA TYR A 30 -11.26 10.57 8.23
C TYR A 30 -10.37 9.38 7.86
N GLU A 31 -10.64 8.23 8.47
CA GLU A 31 -9.87 7.01 8.22
C GLU A 31 -10.81 5.85 7.94
N ARG A 32 -10.93 5.49 6.66
CA ARG A 32 -11.78 4.37 6.22
C ARG A 32 -11.34 3.06 6.87
N PRO A 33 -12.25 2.13 7.20
CA PRO A 33 -11.86 0.81 7.69
C PRO A 33 -10.92 0.08 6.71
N GLY A 34 -10.09 -0.80 7.26
CA GLY A 34 -9.26 -1.74 6.50
C GLY A 34 -10.11 -2.67 5.63
N ALA A 35 -9.48 -3.45 4.75
CA ALA A 35 -10.19 -4.58 4.18
C ALA A 35 -10.22 -5.69 5.25
N ASP A 36 -11.40 -6.12 5.70
CA ASP A 36 -11.56 -7.28 6.59
C ASP A 36 -11.19 -8.56 5.84
N ILE A 37 -9.88 -8.80 5.70
CA ILE A 37 -9.32 -9.98 5.02
C ILE A 37 -8.67 -10.84 6.12
N PRO A 38 -9.24 -12.00 6.45
CA PRO A 38 -8.64 -12.89 7.43
C PRO A 38 -7.23 -13.32 7.01
N ALA A 39 -6.31 -13.38 7.97
CA ALA A 39 -5.03 -14.05 7.80
C ALA A 39 -5.25 -15.55 7.53
N GLY A 40 -4.35 -16.17 6.75
CA GLY A 40 -4.53 -17.56 6.27
C GLY A 40 -4.84 -17.61 4.77
N ASP A 41 -4.90 -18.83 4.21
CA ASP A 41 -5.16 -19.07 2.77
C ASP A 41 -4.24 -18.27 1.82
N GLY A 42 -2.96 -18.21 2.15
CA GLY A 42 -1.95 -17.47 1.37
C GLY A 42 -1.91 -15.98 1.65
N VAL A 43 -2.67 -15.46 2.62
CA VAL A 43 -2.58 -14.06 3.08
C VAL A 43 -1.73 -13.95 4.34
N TYR A 44 -0.69 -13.11 4.27
CA TYR A 44 0.23 -12.79 5.35
C TYR A 44 0.13 -11.31 5.69
N TYR A 45 0.24 -10.97 6.98
CA TYR A 45 0.29 -9.58 7.42
C TYR A 45 1.68 -9.22 7.93
N ALA A 46 2.17 -8.06 7.52
CA ALA A 46 3.41 -7.48 8.00
C ALA A 46 3.13 -6.15 8.72
N PRO A 47 3.74 -5.87 9.88
CA PRO A 47 3.55 -4.60 10.59
C PRO A 47 4.12 -3.38 9.83
N ASP A 48 5.14 -3.59 9.01
CA ASP A 48 5.83 -2.55 8.23
C ASP A 48 6.48 -3.15 6.97
N PHE A 49 7.13 -2.31 6.16
CA PHE A 49 7.76 -2.72 4.90
C PHE A 49 9.01 -3.59 5.10
N ALA A 50 9.77 -3.40 6.18
CA ALA A 50 10.95 -4.22 6.47
C ALA A 50 10.58 -5.65 6.86
N ALA A 51 9.57 -5.79 7.73
CA ALA A 51 8.95 -7.07 8.05
C ALA A 51 8.34 -7.71 6.80
N ALA A 52 7.72 -6.93 5.93
CA ALA A 52 7.16 -7.43 4.67
C ALA A 52 8.24 -7.97 3.73
N ALA A 53 9.39 -7.30 3.61
CA ALA A 53 10.53 -7.79 2.86
C ALA A 53 11.06 -9.11 3.43
N THR A 54 11.17 -9.20 4.77
CA THR A 54 11.62 -10.42 5.47
C THR A 54 10.68 -11.60 5.25
N ILE A 55 9.36 -11.37 5.35
CA ILE A 55 8.34 -12.40 5.08
C ILE A 55 8.41 -12.82 3.61
N SER A 56 8.46 -11.86 2.69
CA SER A 56 8.48 -12.12 1.24
C SER A 56 9.71 -12.93 0.81
N ALA A 57 10.88 -12.66 1.40
CA ALA A 57 12.10 -13.40 1.15
C ALA A 57 11.97 -14.90 1.50
N ARG A 58 11.13 -15.26 2.47
CA ARG A 58 10.90 -16.67 2.86
C ARG A 58 9.89 -17.38 1.97
N LEU A 59 9.02 -16.63 1.31
CA LEU A 59 7.88 -17.16 0.56
C LEU A 59 8.20 -17.43 -0.92
N GLY A 60 9.18 -16.74 -1.50
CA GLY A 60 9.55 -16.97 -2.91
C GLY A 60 10.78 -16.20 -3.37
N LYS A 61 11.17 -16.44 -4.62
CA LYS A 61 12.30 -15.77 -5.29
C LYS A 61 11.87 -14.52 -6.06
N LYS A 62 10.71 -14.56 -6.72
CA LYS A 62 10.20 -13.45 -7.54
C LYS A 62 9.10 -12.68 -6.81
N ILE A 63 9.41 -11.46 -6.40
CA ILE A 63 8.57 -10.63 -5.53
C ILE A 63 7.98 -9.48 -6.35
N PHE A 64 6.65 -9.48 -6.48
CA PHE A 64 5.89 -8.46 -7.21
C PHE A 64 5.35 -7.41 -6.24
N LEU A 65 5.90 -6.21 -6.29
CA LEU A 65 5.60 -5.11 -5.39
C LEU A 65 4.51 -4.21 -5.99
N THR A 66 3.38 -4.09 -5.30
CA THR A 66 2.27 -3.19 -5.67
C THR A 66 2.17 -1.96 -4.76
N ILE A 67 3.30 -1.57 -4.15
CA ILE A 67 3.39 -0.56 -3.10
C ILE A 67 3.77 0.85 -3.61
N GLY A 68 4.00 0.99 -4.92
CA GLY A 68 4.55 2.22 -5.52
C GLY A 68 6.04 2.37 -5.23
N THR A 69 6.55 3.60 -5.34
CA THR A 69 7.99 3.90 -5.29
C THR A 69 8.51 4.23 -3.89
N ARG A 70 7.70 4.89 -3.05
CA ARG A 70 8.12 5.44 -1.75
C ARG A 70 8.89 4.46 -0.86
N HIS A 71 8.48 3.19 -0.88
CA HIS A 71 8.95 2.13 0.00
C HIS A 71 9.74 1.05 -0.75
N LEU A 72 10.12 1.34 -1.99
CA LEU A 72 10.82 0.37 -2.83
C LEU A 72 12.23 0.09 -2.29
N HIS A 73 12.92 1.11 -1.79
CA HIS A 73 14.26 1.00 -1.23
C HIS A 73 14.37 -0.04 -0.10
N GLU A 74 13.34 -0.14 0.77
CA GLU A 74 13.34 -1.09 1.88
C GLU A 74 13.39 -2.55 1.40
N PHE A 75 12.80 -2.86 0.25
CA PHE A 75 12.88 -4.20 -0.35
C PHE A 75 14.22 -4.42 -1.04
N ILE A 76 14.70 -3.43 -1.81
CA ILE A 76 15.96 -3.57 -2.54
C ILE A 76 17.16 -3.75 -1.59
N THR A 77 17.12 -3.13 -0.41
CA THR A 77 18.19 -3.25 0.58
C THR A 77 18.06 -4.48 1.48
N ALA A 78 16.85 -4.90 1.84
CA ALA A 78 16.65 -6.01 2.78
C ALA A 78 16.63 -7.39 2.12
N LEU A 79 16.31 -7.47 0.82
CA LEU A 79 16.21 -8.75 0.13
C LEU A 79 17.59 -9.32 -0.23
N PRO A 80 17.79 -10.64 -0.09
CA PRO A 80 18.99 -11.31 -0.58
C PRO A 80 19.22 -11.11 -2.10
N PRO A 81 20.47 -11.14 -2.59
CA PRO A 81 20.80 -10.87 -4.00
C PRO A 81 20.13 -11.82 -5.02
N GLU A 82 19.78 -13.04 -4.61
CA GLU A 82 19.09 -14.02 -5.45
C GLU A 82 17.58 -13.76 -5.61
N LYS A 83 17.04 -12.74 -4.95
CA LYS A 83 15.64 -12.33 -5.07
C LYS A 83 15.48 -11.38 -6.25
N GLU A 84 14.47 -11.65 -7.07
CA GLU A 84 14.08 -10.77 -8.17
C GLU A 84 12.90 -9.91 -7.72
N VAL A 85 13.00 -8.60 -7.93
CA VAL A 85 11.93 -7.64 -7.66
C VAL A 85 11.32 -7.15 -8.96
N VAL A 86 9.99 -7.10 -9.01
CA VAL A 86 9.21 -6.36 -10.01
C VAL A 86 8.41 -5.30 -9.28
N ALA A 87 8.57 -4.03 -9.66
CA ALA A 87 7.88 -2.91 -9.04
C ALA A 87 6.78 -2.37 -9.96
N ARG A 88 5.54 -2.33 -9.44
CA ARG A 88 4.45 -1.61 -10.08
C ARG A 88 4.32 -0.20 -9.52
N ILE A 89 4.42 0.77 -10.40
CA ILE A 89 4.47 2.21 -10.11
C ILE A 89 3.47 2.97 -10.96
N LEU A 90 3.22 4.24 -10.61
CA LEU A 90 2.50 5.14 -11.51
C LEU A 90 3.37 5.42 -12.75
N PRO A 91 2.76 5.68 -13.92
CA PRO A 91 3.48 5.95 -15.15
C PRO A 91 3.98 7.40 -15.21
N ASP A 92 4.69 7.83 -14.16
CA ASP A 92 5.31 9.15 -14.07
C ASP A 92 6.84 9.04 -14.17
N GLU A 93 7.46 10.06 -14.77
CA GLU A 93 8.90 10.09 -15.04
C GLU A 93 9.72 10.00 -13.75
N GLY A 94 9.29 10.69 -12.68
CA GLY A 94 9.95 10.67 -11.39
C GLY A 94 10.00 9.28 -10.77
N GLY A 95 8.89 8.54 -10.86
CA GLY A 95 8.81 7.17 -10.36
C GLY A 95 9.67 6.19 -11.15
N ILE A 96 9.73 6.32 -12.48
CA ILE A 96 10.59 5.50 -13.35
C ILE A 96 12.06 5.78 -13.04
N GLU A 97 12.45 7.05 -12.94
CA GLU A 97 13.82 7.45 -12.63
C GLU A 97 14.24 6.97 -11.24
N HIS A 98 13.35 7.03 -10.25
CA HIS A 98 13.60 6.48 -8.93
C HIS A 98 13.89 4.96 -8.96
N CYS A 99 13.12 4.20 -9.75
CA CYS A 99 13.37 2.76 -9.90
C CYS A 99 14.74 2.48 -10.54
N ARG A 100 15.12 3.25 -11.56
CA ARG A 100 16.43 3.12 -12.22
C ARG A 100 17.59 3.41 -11.26
N LYS A 101 17.47 4.44 -10.43
CA LYS A 101 18.46 4.78 -9.39
C LYS A 101 18.62 3.67 -8.35
N LEU A 102 17.56 2.92 -8.08
CA LEU A 102 17.58 1.73 -7.23
C LEU A 102 18.08 0.47 -7.94
N GLY A 103 18.51 0.56 -9.19
CA GLY A 103 19.09 -0.54 -9.96
C GLY A 103 18.07 -1.45 -10.65
N LEU A 104 16.78 -1.09 -10.71
CA LEU A 104 15.79 -1.87 -11.45
C LEU A 104 15.97 -1.68 -12.95
N SER A 105 16.02 -2.78 -13.69
CA SER A 105 15.96 -2.77 -15.15
C SER A 105 14.56 -2.42 -15.66
N PRO A 106 14.40 -1.98 -16.93
CA PRO A 106 13.09 -1.73 -17.52
C PRO A 106 12.13 -2.94 -17.44
N ALA A 107 12.66 -4.16 -17.55
CA ALA A 107 11.88 -5.39 -17.44
C ALA A 107 11.34 -5.66 -16.02
N GLN A 108 11.83 -4.94 -15.01
CA GLN A 108 11.38 -5.05 -13.62
C GLN A 108 10.37 -3.94 -13.25
N ILE A 109 9.99 -3.07 -14.18
CA ILE A 109 9.12 -1.92 -13.92
C ILE A 109 7.80 -2.12 -14.66
N VAL A 110 6.70 -2.06 -13.91
CA VAL A 110 5.33 -2.00 -14.44
C VAL A 110 4.79 -0.60 -14.18
N ALA A 111 4.87 0.26 -15.19
CA ALA A 111 4.28 1.60 -15.14
C ALA A 111 2.79 1.51 -15.52
N LEU A 112 1.90 1.62 -14.53
CA LEU A 112 0.46 1.43 -14.73
C LEU A 112 -0.35 2.28 -13.74
N GLN A 113 -1.27 3.08 -14.27
CA GLN A 113 -2.24 3.82 -13.46
C GLN A 113 -3.44 2.93 -13.10
N GLY A 114 -3.83 2.95 -11.82
CA GLY A 114 -5.02 2.22 -11.32
C GLY A 114 -6.32 3.03 -11.41
N PRO A 115 -7.46 2.43 -10.99
CA PRO A 115 -7.58 1.11 -10.34
C PRO A 115 -7.31 -0.06 -11.29
N VAL A 116 -6.76 -1.15 -10.75
CA VAL A 116 -6.38 -2.35 -11.52
C VAL A 116 -7.33 -3.49 -11.16
N THR A 117 -8.00 -4.06 -12.16
CA THR A 117 -8.97 -5.15 -11.98
C THR A 117 -8.30 -6.43 -11.47
N LYS A 118 -9.10 -7.35 -10.92
CA LYS A 118 -8.61 -8.68 -10.49
C LYS A 118 -7.93 -9.40 -11.67
N GLU A 119 -8.55 -9.40 -12.84
CA GLU A 119 -8.11 -10.11 -14.04
C GLU A 119 -6.76 -9.56 -14.53
N LEU A 120 -6.60 -8.23 -14.53
CA LEU A 120 -5.34 -7.61 -14.92
C LEU A 120 -4.24 -7.86 -13.88
N ASN A 121 -4.55 -7.83 -12.58
CA ASN A 121 -3.58 -8.24 -11.55
C ASN A 121 -3.14 -9.70 -11.77
N ALA A 122 -4.08 -10.60 -12.01
CA ALA A 122 -3.82 -12.02 -12.22
C ALA A 122 -2.96 -12.26 -13.48
N ALA A 123 -3.22 -11.53 -14.56
CA ALA A 123 -2.41 -11.57 -15.78
C ALA A 123 -0.99 -11.03 -15.55
N LEU A 124 -0.85 -9.89 -14.85
CA LEU A 124 0.46 -9.33 -14.50
C LEU A 124 1.27 -10.29 -13.61
N PHE A 125 0.64 -10.88 -12.59
CA PHE A 125 1.32 -11.84 -11.72
C PHE A 125 1.83 -13.06 -12.50
N ALA A 126 1.05 -13.55 -13.46
CA ALA A 126 1.47 -14.64 -14.33
C ALA A 126 2.60 -14.21 -15.29
N GLN A 127 2.44 -13.07 -15.97
CA GLN A 127 3.40 -12.55 -16.95
C GLN A 127 4.79 -12.35 -16.34
N TYR A 128 4.84 -11.83 -15.11
CA TYR A 128 6.10 -11.56 -14.41
C TYR A 128 6.58 -12.75 -13.55
N GLY A 129 5.87 -13.88 -13.59
CA GLY A 129 6.21 -15.08 -12.82
C GLY A 129 6.25 -14.82 -11.30
N ALA A 130 5.35 -13.98 -10.79
CA ALA A 130 5.30 -13.61 -9.39
C ALA A 130 5.13 -14.86 -8.51
N GLN A 131 6.02 -15.02 -7.54
CA GLN A 131 5.94 -16.06 -6.52
C GLN A 131 5.45 -15.52 -5.18
N VAL A 132 5.58 -14.21 -4.98
CA VAL A 132 5.02 -13.48 -3.82
C VAL A 132 4.52 -12.14 -4.31
N VAL A 133 3.35 -11.72 -3.85
CA VAL A 133 2.83 -10.36 -4.07
C VAL A 133 2.97 -9.58 -2.77
N VAL A 134 3.42 -8.34 -2.84
CA VAL A 134 3.41 -7.43 -1.69
C VAL A 134 2.49 -6.26 -1.98
N SER A 135 1.64 -5.94 -1.01
CA SER A 135 0.70 -4.85 -1.15
C SER A 135 0.50 -4.08 0.14
N LYS A 136 0.07 -2.82 0.02
CA LYS A 136 -0.44 -2.06 1.15
C LYS A 136 -1.86 -2.53 1.47
N ASP A 137 -2.21 -2.61 2.74
CA ASP A 137 -3.61 -2.70 3.15
C ASP A 137 -4.29 -1.33 3.00
N SER A 138 -4.52 -0.89 1.76
CA SER A 138 -5.19 0.36 1.42
C SER A 138 -6.72 0.25 1.41
N GLY A 139 -7.29 -0.86 1.91
CA GLY A 139 -8.72 -1.12 1.92
C GLY A 139 -9.34 -1.30 0.52
N ARG A 140 -10.68 -1.30 0.46
CA ARG A 140 -11.44 -1.52 -0.79
C ARG A 140 -11.08 -0.54 -1.91
N THR A 141 -11.07 0.77 -1.62
CA THR A 141 -10.76 1.81 -2.62
C THR A 141 -9.34 1.74 -3.17
N GLY A 142 -8.40 1.17 -2.41
CA GLY A 142 -7.03 0.95 -2.86
C GLY A 142 -6.84 -0.30 -3.71
N GLY A 143 -7.94 -1.00 -4.02
CA GLY A 143 -7.97 -2.21 -4.83
C GLY A 143 -7.43 -3.46 -4.11
N THR A 144 -7.30 -3.43 -2.77
CA THR A 144 -6.76 -4.56 -1.99
C THR A 144 -7.55 -5.85 -2.22
N PRO A 145 -8.89 -5.85 -2.25
CA PRO A 145 -9.68 -7.04 -2.56
C PRO A 145 -9.33 -7.67 -3.91
N GLU A 146 -9.15 -6.86 -4.96
CA GLU A 146 -8.85 -7.31 -6.32
C GLU A 146 -7.47 -7.98 -6.38
N LYS A 147 -6.48 -7.41 -5.68
CA LYS A 147 -5.13 -7.99 -5.57
C LYS A 147 -5.14 -9.31 -4.80
N VAL A 148 -5.86 -9.37 -3.69
CA VAL A 148 -6.00 -10.60 -2.89
C VAL A 148 -6.73 -11.69 -3.66
N ALA A 149 -7.84 -11.34 -4.34
CA ALA A 149 -8.58 -12.28 -5.18
C ALA A 149 -7.72 -12.82 -6.33
N ALA A 150 -6.93 -11.96 -6.98
CA ALA A 150 -5.99 -12.36 -8.04
C ALA A 150 -4.88 -13.27 -7.52
N ALA A 151 -4.29 -12.94 -6.37
CA ALA A 151 -3.25 -13.75 -5.74
C ALA A 151 -3.79 -15.15 -5.36
N ARG A 152 -4.99 -15.21 -4.78
CA ARG A 152 -5.68 -16.47 -4.46
C ARG A 152 -5.96 -17.32 -5.69
N GLU A 153 -6.48 -16.72 -6.77
CA GLU A 153 -6.72 -17.42 -8.04
C GLU A 153 -5.44 -18.07 -8.57
N LYS A 154 -4.31 -17.36 -8.48
CA LYS A 154 -3.00 -17.85 -8.94
C LYS A 154 -2.26 -18.69 -7.89
N LYS A 155 -2.84 -18.91 -6.71
CA LYS A 155 -2.21 -19.59 -5.56
C LYS A 155 -0.86 -18.98 -5.17
N ILE A 156 -0.76 -17.65 -5.31
CA ILE A 156 0.43 -16.87 -4.96
C ILE A 156 0.23 -16.30 -3.55
N PRO A 157 1.19 -16.48 -2.62
CA PRO A 157 1.11 -15.83 -1.33
C PRO A 157 1.16 -14.30 -1.48
N ILE A 158 0.30 -13.60 -0.74
CA ILE A 158 0.24 -12.14 -0.69
C ILE A 158 0.57 -11.64 0.71
N VAL A 159 1.54 -10.72 0.79
CA VAL A 159 1.94 -10.02 2.01
C VAL A 159 1.29 -8.64 2.02
N LEU A 160 0.37 -8.43 2.96
CA LEU A 160 -0.28 -7.16 3.21
C LEU A 160 0.46 -6.40 4.31
N VAL A 161 1.07 -5.28 3.94
CA VAL A 161 1.67 -4.34 4.88
C VAL A 161 0.55 -3.62 5.60
N ARG A 162 0.46 -3.78 6.92
CA ARG A 162 -0.54 -3.12 7.75
C ARG A 162 -0.41 -1.60 7.60
N ARG A 163 -1.50 -0.92 7.86
CA ARG A 163 -1.45 0.53 8.01
C ARG A 163 -0.65 0.86 9.27
N PRO A 164 0.12 1.95 9.26
CA PRO A 164 0.66 2.49 10.49
C PRO A 164 -0.46 2.69 11.51
N ALA A 165 -0.17 2.45 12.79
CA ALA A 165 -1.10 2.77 13.85
C ALA A 165 -1.27 4.31 13.93
N GLY A 166 -2.26 4.84 13.24
CA GLY A 166 -2.67 6.24 13.36
C GLY A 166 -3.42 6.49 14.68
N PRO A 167 -3.62 7.75 15.08
CA PRO A 167 -4.30 8.12 16.33
C PRO A 167 -5.81 7.74 16.39
N GLY A 168 -6.28 6.90 15.48
CA GLY A 168 -7.70 6.69 15.22
C GLY A 168 -8.28 7.82 14.38
N GLY A 169 -9.26 7.48 13.56
CA GLY A 169 -10.01 8.42 12.73
C GLY A 169 -11.45 7.96 12.59
N LEU A 170 -12.31 8.86 12.16
CA LEU A 170 -13.71 8.59 11.90
C LEU A 170 -13.81 7.62 10.70
N GLY A 171 -14.55 6.53 10.88
CA GLY A 171 -14.59 5.38 9.97
C GLY A 171 -15.43 5.60 8.71
N SER A 172 -16.33 6.58 8.74
CA SER A 172 -17.30 6.83 7.68
C SER A 172 -17.52 8.32 7.41
N PRO A 173 -17.93 8.71 6.18
CA PRO A 173 -18.33 10.09 5.89
C PRO A 173 -19.47 10.57 6.80
N ALA A 174 -20.37 9.68 7.21
CA ALA A 174 -21.46 9.99 8.13
C ALA A 174 -20.95 10.41 9.51
N GLU A 175 -19.95 9.71 10.05
CA GLU A 175 -19.28 10.09 11.30
C GLU A 175 -18.56 11.42 11.19
N VAL A 176 -17.89 11.68 10.06
CA VAL A 176 -17.25 12.99 9.80
C VAL A 176 -18.27 14.11 9.80
N ILE A 177 -19.37 13.96 9.08
CA ILE A 177 -20.46 14.96 9.02
C ILE A 177 -21.05 15.19 10.42
N ALA A 178 -21.27 14.12 11.20
CA ALA A 178 -21.78 14.24 12.56
C ALA A 178 -20.81 14.98 13.49
N ALA A 179 -19.49 14.71 13.38
CA ALA A 179 -18.47 15.40 14.15
C ALA A 179 -18.35 16.88 13.77
N VAL A 180 -18.39 17.21 12.47
CA VAL A 180 -18.40 18.61 12.00
C VAL A 180 -19.62 19.36 12.53
N ARG A 181 -20.81 18.75 12.50
CA ARG A 181 -22.04 19.38 13.04
C ARG A 181 -21.93 19.72 14.53
N LYS A 182 -21.31 18.85 15.33
CA LYS A 182 -21.07 19.10 16.77
C LYS A 182 -20.08 20.21 17.04
N LEU A 183 -19.14 20.47 16.14
CA LEU A 183 -18.14 21.54 16.28
C LEU A 183 -18.68 22.91 15.87
N LEU A 184 -19.77 22.94 15.11
CA LEU A 184 -20.41 24.16 14.63
C LEU A 184 -21.64 24.57 15.46
N SER A 185 -22.04 23.76 16.44
CA SER A 185 -23.13 24.01 17.39
C SER A 185 -22.60 24.60 18.70
#